data_AF-A0A383BDR3-F1
#
_entry.id   AF-A0A383BDR3-F1
#
_cell.length_a   1.000
_cell.length_b   1.000
_cell.length_c   1.000
_cell.angle_alpha   90.00
_cell.angle_beta   90.00
_cell.angle_gamma   90.00
#
_symmetry.space_group_name_H-M   'P 1'
#
loop_
_entity.id
_entity.type
_entity.pdbx_description
1 polymer ?
#
loop_
_entity_poly.entity_id
_entity_poly.type
_entity_poly.pdbx_seq_one_letter_code
_entity_poly.pdbx_strand_id
1 'polypeptide(L)' 'KFLAGANYIQLYTGIVYQGPNIVAKIKKELKELLINKGVKNFEKIIGQKNN' A
#
# COMPACT_ATOMS: atom_id res chain seq x y z
N LYS A 1 5.32 -3.51 2.33
CA LYS A 1 4.76 -4.25 3.50
C LYS A 1 3.77 -5.32 3.05
N PHE A 2 2.82 -5.04 2.16
CA PHE A 2 1.98 -6.07 1.52
C PHE A 2 2.81 -7.21 0.89
N LEU A 3 3.80 -6.89 0.05
CA LEU A 3 4.74 -7.86 -0.52
C LEU A 3 5.45 -8.75 0.52
N ALA A 4 5.62 -8.26 1.76
CA ALA A 4 6.24 -9.01 2.85
C ALA A 4 5.25 -9.87 3.66
N GLY A 5 3.96 -9.88 3.28
CA GLY A 5 2.91 -10.71 3.90
C GLY A 5 1.87 -9.97 4.73
N ALA A 6 1.94 -8.64 4.85
CA ALA A 6 0.94 -7.89 5.62
C ALA A 6 -0.40 -7.79 4.87
N ASN A 7 -1.53 -8.09 5.53
CA ASN A 7 -2.88 -7.91 4.97
C ASN A 7 -3.42 -6.48 5.15
N TYR A 8 -3.02 -5.82 6.23
CA TYR A 8 -3.46 -4.47 6.59
C TYR A 8 -2.27 -3.59 6.99
N ILE A 9 -2.44 -2.27 6.86
CA ILE A 9 -1.44 -1.27 7.25
C ILE A 9 -2.12 -0.19 8.09
N GLN A 10 -1.48 0.17 9.20
CA GLN A 10 -1.90 1.28 10.06
C GLN A 10 -0.93 2.45 9.90
N LEU A 11 -1.47 3.66 9.98
CA LEU A 11 -0.73 4.91 9.86
C LEU A 11 -1.04 5.77 11.09
N TYR A 12 -0.03 6.03 11.92
CA TYR A 12 -0.14 6.90 13.09
C TYR A 12 0.74 8.13 12.94
N THR A 13 2.06 7.92 12.98
CA THR A 13 3.07 8.99 12.86
C THR A 13 2.89 9.81 11.58
N GLY A 14 2.59 9.14 10.45
CA GLY A 14 2.36 9.82 9.17
C GLY A 14 1.18 10.80 9.19
N ILE A 15 0.12 10.49 9.92
CA ILE A 15 -1.05 11.36 10.07
C ILE A 15 -0.71 12.58 10.94
N VAL A 16 0.09 12.38 11.99
CA VAL A 16 0.54 13.47 12.88
C VAL A 16 1.37 14.51 12.13
N TYR A 17 2.32 14.06 11.29
CA TYR A 17 3.24 14.99 10.61
C TYR A 17 2.71 15.56 9.29
N GLN A 18 1.90 14.80 8.54
CA GLN A 18 1.46 15.19 7.18
C GLN A 18 -0.03 15.52 7.11
N GLY A 19 -0.74 15.43 8.23
CA GLY A 19 -2.18 15.60 8.28
C GLY A 19 -2.95 14.40 7.70
N PRO A 20 -4.28 14.36 7.88
CA PRO A 20 -5.12 13.23 7.49
C PRO A 20 -5.16 12.98 5.98
N ASN A 21 -4.86 14.00 5.16
CA ASN A 21 -4.87 13.89 3.69
C ASN A 21 -3.81 12.91 3.14
N ILE A 22 -2.82 12.53 3.94
CA ILE A 22 -1.81 11.55 3.55
C ILE A 22 -2.41 10.19 3.15
N VAL A 23 -3.55 9.82 3.73
CA VAL A 23 -4.24 8.56 3.42
C VAL A 23 -4.70 8.54 1.96
N ALA A 24 -5.28 9.64 1.47
CA ALA A 24 -5.72 9.76 0.08
C ALA A 24 -4.54 9.67 -0.89
N LYS A 25 -3.42 10.34 -0.55
CA LYS A 25 -2.18 10.30 -1.34
C LYS A 25 -1.62 8.87 -1.42
N ILE A 26 -1.46 8.19 -0.29
CA ILE A 26 -0.97 6.80 -0.23
C ILE A 26 -1.86 5.87 -1.06
N LYS A 27 -3.19 6.01 -0.95
CA LYS A 27 -4.13 5.18 -1.72
C LYS A 27 -3.99 5.39 -3.23
N LYS A 28 -3.81 6.63 -3.68
CA LYS A 28 -3.61 6.96 -5.09
C LYS A 28 -2.29 6.39 -5.62
N GLU A 29 -1.19 6.66 -4.94
CA GLU A 29 0.15 6.17 -5.32
C GLU A 29 0.20 4.64 -5.35
N LEU A 30 -0.42 3.97 -4.37
CA LEU A 30 -0.50 2.51 -4.34
C LEU A 30 -1.29 1.98 -5.56
N LYS A 31 -2.42 2.59 -5.91
CA LYS A 31 -3.21 2.21 -7.09
C LYS A 31 -2.39 2.34 -8.37
N GLU A 32 -1.69 3.45 -8.55
CA GLU A 32 -0.83 3.68 -9.72
C GLU A 32 0.31 2.65 -9.80
N LEU A 33 0.95 2.34 -8.67
CA LEU A 33 1.96 1.29 -8.57
C LEU A 33 1.43 -0.09 -9.00
N LEU A 34 0.22 -0.45 -8.57
CA LEU A 34 -0.40 -1.74 -8.93
C LEU A 34 -0.73 -1.80 -10.42
N ILE A 35 -1.27 -0.72 -11.00
CA ILE A 35 -1.57 -0.62 -12.43
C ILE A 35 -0.29 -0.76 -13.26
N ASN A 36 0.77 -0.03 -12.89
CA ASN A 36 2.06 -0.07 -13.60
C ASN A 36 2.70 -1.45 -13.56
N LYS A 37 2.39 -2.26 -12.55
CA LYS A 37 2.85 -3.65 -12.42
C LYS A 37 1.90 -4.67 -13.06
N GLY A 38 0.82 -4.24 -13.72
CA GLY A 38 -0.17 -5.14 -14.33
C GLY A 38 -0.97 -5.96 -13.31
N VAL A 39 -1.00 -5.54 -12.03
CA VAL A 39 -1.66 -6.27 -10.95
C VAL A 39 -3.15 -5.92 -10.93
N LYS A 40 -4.00 -6.89 -11.30
CA LYS A 40 -5.46 -6.72 -11.30
C LYS A 40 -6.09 -6.69 -9.90
N ASN A 41 -5.49 -7.37 -8.92
CA ASN A 41 -5.97 -7.41 -7.54
C ASN A 41 -4.77 -7.33 -6.58
N PHE A 42 -4.82 -6.41 -5.61
CA PHE A 42 -3.76 -6.21 -4.63
C PHE A 42 -3.53 -7.45 -3.73
N GLU A 43 -4.53 -8.30 -3.53
CA GLU A 43 -4.37 -9.53 -2.74
C GLU A 43 -3.30 -10.45 -3.34
N LYS A 44 -3.14 -10.42 -4.67
CA LYS A 44 -2.12 -11.22 -5.38
C LYS A 44 -0.69 -10.83 -5.00
N ILE A 45 -0.47 -9.61 -4.52
CA ILE A 45 0.87 -9.15 -4.15
C ILE A 45 1.18 -9.41 -2.67
N ILE A 46 0.25 -9.91 -1.87
CA ILE A 46 0.52 -10.17 -0.46
C ILE A 46 1.47 -11.37 -0.36
N GLY A 47 2.60 -11.20 0.32
CA GLY A 47 3.56 -12.28 0.58
C GLY A 47 4.48 -12.68 -0.58
N GLN A 48 4.38 -12.06 -1.76
CA GLN A 48 5.19 -12.42 -2.93
C GLN A 48 6.71 -12.23 -2.77
N LYS A 49 7.19 -11.48 -1.76
CA LYS A 49 8.63 -11.28 -1.52
C LYS A 49 9.31 -12.45 -0.79
N ASN A 50 8.55 -13.34 -0.17
CA ASN A 50 9.08 -14.46 0.62
C ASN A 50 9.18 -15.78 -0.18
N ASN A 51 9.02 -15.73 -1.51
CA ASN A 51 9.33 -16.83 -2.43
C ASN A 51 10.63 -16.54 -3.19
#